data_AF-A0A3P5XEE4-F1
#
_entry.id   AF-A0A3P5XEE4-F1
#
_cell.length_a   1.000
_cell.length_b   1.000
_cell.length_c   1.000
_cell.angle_alpha   90.00
_cell.angle_beta   90.00
_cell.angle_gamma   90.00
#
_symmetry.space_group_name_H-M   'P 1'
#
loop_
_entity.id
_entity.type
_entity.pdbx_description
1 polymer ?
#
loop_
_entity_poly.entity_id
_entity_poly.type
_entity_poly.pdbx_seq_one_letter_code
_entity_poly.pdbx_strand_id
1 'polypeptide(L)' 'MIPLSGLPPVPGAVMSHEWIFEVLRDLKAYALANGLPALAAKAEEALRTAEAEIAGLSRGNGNGGAASGRPH' A
#
# COMPACT_ATOMS: atom_id res chain seq x y z
N MET A 1 -28.58 -2.92 1.56
CA MET A 1 -28.42 -2.98 3.03
C MET A 1 -27.48 -4.14 3.33
N ILE A 2 -26.21 -3.85 3.62
CA ILE A 2 -25.18 -4.85 3.96
C ILE A 2 -24.60 -4.42 5.31
N PRO A 3 -24.64 -5.25 6.36
CA PRO A 3 -24.19 -4.82 7.69
C PRO A 3 -22.66 -4.77 7.77
N LEU A 4 -22.12 -3.56 7.96
CA LEU A 4 -20.70 -3.25 8.14
C LEU A 4 -20.24 -3.60 9.58
N SER A 5 -20.50 -4.82 10.05
CA SER A 5 -20.30 -5.22 11.46
C SER A 5 -19.35 -6.41 11.63
N GLY A 6 -18.35 -6.55 10.76
CA GLY A 6 -17.44 -7.69 10.79
C GLY A 6 -15.96 -7.40 10.52
N LEU A 7 -15.50 -6.14 10.59
CA LEU A 7 -14.06 -5.90 10.54
C LEU A 7 -13.46 -6.33 11.90
N PRO A 8 -12.61 -7.37 11.97
CA PRO A 8 -11.96 -7.75 13.21
C PRO A 8 -11.11 -6.58 13.73
N PRO A 9 -10.86 -6.48 15.05
CA PRO A 9 -9.92 -5.49 15.56
C PRO A 9 -8.60 -5.69 14.82
N VAL A 10 -8.00 -4.65 14.23
CA VAL A 10 -6.65 -4.73 13.65
C VAL A 10 -5.68 -4.97 14.81
N PRO A 11 -5.27 -6.22 15.12
CA PRO A 11 -4.40 -6.47 16.24
C PRO A 11 -3.01 -6.21 15.70
N GLY A 12 -2.31 -5.22 16.26
CA GLY A 12 -0.95 -4.90 15.86
C GLY A 12 -0.09 -6.17 15.78
N ALA A 13 0.25 -6.59 14.57
CA ALA A 13 1.21 -7.66 14.32
C ALA A 13 1.76 -7.54 12.88
N VAL A 14 2.83 -6.75 12.75
CA VAL A 14 4.08 -7.04 12.00
C VAL A 14 4.33 -6.67 10.50
N MET A 15 3.42 -6.23 9.62
CA MET A 15 3.70 -6.34 8.16
C MET A 15 4.01 -5.03 7.38
N SER A 16 5.26 -4.94 6.88
CA SER A 16 5.84 -3.97 5.94
C SER A 16 4.88 -3.40 4.91
N HIS A 17 4.65 -2.07 4.87
CA HIS A 17 3.99 -1.30 3.79
C HIS A 17 2.69 -1.86 3.13
N GLU A 18 2.19 -3.02 3.54
CA GLU A 18 1.12 -3.76 2.87
C GLU A 18 -0.24 -3.39 3.46
N TRP A 19 -0.28 -3.05 4.75
CA TRP A 19 -1.49 -2.62 5.45
C TRP A 19 -2.12 -1.36 4.84
N ILE A 20 -1.30 -0.46 4.29
CA ILE A 20 -1.79 0.80 3.71
C ILE A 20 -2.56 0.57 2.40
N PHE A 21 -2.22 -0.47 1.63
CA PHE A 21 -2.95 -0.81 0.42
C PHE A 21 -4.37 -1.28 0.72
N GLU A 22 -4.53 -2.13 1.73
CA GLU A 22 -5.84 -2.63 2.14
C GLU A 22 -6.73 -1.48 2.66
N VAL A 23 -6.18 -0.56 3.47
CA VAL A 23 -6.91 0.63 3.95
C VAL A 23 -7.35 1.55 2.80
N LEU A 24 -6.47 1.80 1.82
CA LEU A 24 -6.81 2.65 0.68
C LEU A 24 -7.85 2.00 -0.26
N ARG A 25 -7.81 0.68 -0.41
CA ARG A 25 -8.82 -0.07 -1.17
C ARG A 25 -10.19 -0.02 -0.49
N ASP A 26 -10.24 -0.23 0.81
CA ASP A 26 -11.47 -0.12 1.60
C ASP A 26 -12.04 1.30 1.56
N LEU A 27 -11.18 2.31 1.70
CA LEU A 27 -11.58 3.71 1.60
C LEU A 27 -12.17 4.04 0.22
N LYS A 28 -11.57 3.54 -0.87
CA LYS A 28 -12.11 3.70 -2.22
C LYS A 28 -13.48 3.01 -2.35
N ALA A 29 -13.62 1.78 -1.86
CA ALA A 29 -14.87 1.03 -1.91
C ALA A 29 -15.98 1.75 -1.14
N TYR A 30 -15.68 2.26 0.06
CA TYR A 30 -16.58 3.10 0.84
C TYR A 30 -16.98 4.37 0.08
N ALA A 31 -16.02 5.08 -0.51
CA ALA A 31 -16.30 6.31 -1.24
C ALA A 31 -17.23 6.07 -2.46
N LEU A 32 -17.02 4.98 -3.20
CA LEU A 32 -17.90 4.58 -4.30
C LEU A 32 -19.30 4.19 -3.81
N ALA A 33 -19.39 3.43 -2.72
CA ALA A 33 -20.66 3.01 -2.14
C ALA A 33 -21.49 4.18 -1.60
N ASN A 34 -20.85 5.27 -1.18
CA ASN A 34 -21.50 6.46 -0.61
C ASN A 34 -21.67 7.61 -1.61
N GLY A 35 -21.33 7.41 -2.89
CA GLY A 35 -21.46 8.47 -3.90
C GLY A 35 -20.51 9.64 -3.67
N LEU A 36 -19.31 9.38 -3.16
CA LEU A 36 -18.23 10.34 -2.93
C LEU A 36 -17.13 10.20 -4.00
N PRO A 37 -17.39 10.57 -5.27
CA PRO A 37 -16.46 10.30 -6.38
C PRO A 37 -15.10 11.00 -6.23
N ALA A 38 -15.08 12.21 -5.65
CA ALA A 38 -13.84 12.93 -5.39
C ALA A 38 -12.94 12.20 -4.38
N LEU A 39 -13.54 11.58 -3.36
CA LEU A 39 -12.82 10.81 -2.36
C LEU A 39 -12.29 9.49 -2.96
N ALA A 40 -13.07 8.83 -3.81
CA ALA A 40 -12.65 7.63 -4.52
C ALA A 40 -11.46 7.90 -5.47
N ALA A 41 -11.49 9.02 -6.18
CA ALA A 41 -10.39 9.45 -7.05
C ALA A 41 -9.09 9.68 -6.25
N LYS A 42 -9.20 10.36 -5.10
CA LYS A 42 -8.05 10.61 -4.22
C LYS A 42 -7.47 9.33 -3.61
N ALA A 43 -8.32 8.38 -3.23
CA ALA A 43 -7.87 7.07 -2.74
C ALA A 43 -7.13 6.27 -3.84
N GLU A 44 -7.60 6.36 -5.09
CA GLU A 44 -6.92 5.73 -6.23
C GLU A 44 -5.59 6.41 -6.60
N GLU A 45 -5.51 7.74 -6.52
CA GLU A 45 -4.23 8.45 -6.64
C GLU A 45 -3.24 8.00 -5.55
N ALA A 46 -3.69 7.91 -4.29
CA ALA A 46 -2.86 7.48 -3.17
C ALA A 46 -2.36 6.04 -3.33
N LEU A 47 -3.18 5.12 -3.84
CA LEU A 47 -2.76 3.74 -4.16
C LEU A 47 -1.59 3.74 -5.14
N ARG A 48 -1.70 4.48 -6.25
CA ARG A 48 -0.66 4.55 -7.28
C ARG A 48 0.65 5.15 -6.74
N THR A 49 0.55 6.17 -5.89
CA THR A 49 1.73 6.76 -5.23
C THR A 49 2.41 5.76 -4.31
N ALA A 50 1.64 5.06 -3.47
CA ALA A 50 2.17 4.05 -2.57
C ALA A 50 2.85 2.91 -3.35
N GLU A 51 2.25 2.41 -4.43
CA GLU A 51 2.87 1.40 -5.31
C GLU A 51 4.22 1.88 -5.87
N ALA A 52 4.29 3.13 -6.35
CA ALA A 52 5.51 3.69 -6.91
C ALA A 52 6.63 3.86 -5.87
N GLU A 53 6.30 4.35 -4.67
CA GLU A 53 7.26 4.57 -3.59
C GLU A 53 7.77 3.24 -3.02
N ILE A 54 6.88 2.27 -2.80
CA ILE A 54 7.23 0.96 -2.23
C ILE A 54 8.01 0.10 -3.24
N ALA A 55 7.66 0.15 -4.52
CA ALA A 55 8.47 -0.45 -5.59
C ALA A 55 9.87 0.18 -5.68
N GLY A 56 9.97 1.50 -5.49
CA GLY A 56 11.24 2.22 -5.41
C GLY A 56 12.11 1.79 -4.22
N LEU A 57 11.50 1.59 -3.05
CA LEU A 57 12.18 1.10 -1.85
C LEU A 57 12.73 -0.32 -2.02
N SER A 58 11.98 -1.22 -2.68
CA SER A 58 12.44 -2.59 -2.99
C SER A 58 13.68 -2.61 -3.89
N ARG A 59 13.76 -1.68 -4.86
CA ARG A 59 14.88 -1.58 -5.81
C ARG A 59 16.16 -1.00 -5.21
N GLY A 60 16.05 -0.21 -4.12
CA GLY A 60 17.19 0.38 -3.41
C GLY A 60 17.93 -0.59 -2.49
N ASN A 61 17.29 -1.67 -2.04
CA ASN A 61 17.85 -2.59 -1.04
C ASN A 61 18.62 -3.79 -1.62
N GLY A 62 18.76 -3.88 -2.96
CA GLY A 62 19.32 -5.04 -3.66
C GLY A 62 20.64 -4.84 -4.41
N ASN A 63 21.28 -3.66 -4.37
CA ASN A 63 22.42 -3.34 -5.25
C ASN A 63 23.76 -3.04 -4.56
N GLY A 64 24.01 -3.63 -3.38
CA GLY A 64 25.24 -3.39 -2.61
C GLY A 64 26.25 -4.55 -2.58
N GLY A 65 26.02 -5.66 -3.28
CA GLY A 65 26.78 -6.90 -3.05
C GLY A 65 27.03 -7.74 -4.30
N ALA A 66 27.86 -7.24 -5.22
CA ALA A 66 28.56 -8.11 -6.16
C ALA A 66 30.01 -7.62 -6.27
N ALA A 67 30.87 -8.34 -5.56
CA ALA A 67 32.31 -8.20 -5.50
C ALA A 67 32.96 -7.96 -6.87
N SER A 68 33.87 -6.98 -6.92
CA SER A 68 35.05 -7.11 -7.76
C SER A 68 36.26 -6.63 -6.96
N GLY A 69 36.67 -7.46 -6.00
CA GLY A 69 38.08 -7.53 -5.65
C GLY A 69 38.80 -8.15 -6.84
N ARG A 70 39.62 -7.35 -7.53
CA ARG A 70 40.66 -7.85 -8.43
C ARG A 70 41.96 -7.12 -8.11
N PRO A 71 43.00 -7.84 -7.62
CA PRO A 71 44.34 -7.29 -7.45
C PRO A 71 45.08 -7.31 -8.79
N HIS A 72 45.85 -6.25 -9.07
CA HIS A 72 47.22 -6.33 -9.57
C HIS A 72 47.93 -5.00 -9.26
#